data_AF-A0A4R3JWM9-F1
#
_entry.id   AF-A0A4R3JWM9-F1
#
_cell.length_a   1.000
_cell.length_b   1.000
_cell.length_c   1.000
_cell.angle_alpha   90.00
_cell.angle_beta   90.00
_cell.angle_gamma   90.00
#
_symmetry.space_group_name_H-M   'P 1'
#
loop_
_entity.id
_entity.type
_entity.pdbx_description
1 polymer ?
#
loop_
_entity_poly.entity_id
_entity_poly.type
_entity_poly.pdbx_seq_one_letter_code
_entity_poly.pdbx_strand_id
1 'polypeptide(L)'
;MQHHDRLTRAYRGLTADQLAALAFHYMTGANDLEFKRVADAVPLKDYRCPDVAYQARLDGFTRFAAYWAIEHWRLRTRKAETLGGALAALRRGNDEQADAMIEAHEQAESYLLALDAALLAICADNGIDPADVRRIADAKPYKPMRDSMTADSDMQAAMQSAFAQLLAV
;
A
#
# COMPACT_ATOMS: atom_id res chain seq x y z
N MET A 1 28.42 19.16 -16.26
CA MET A 1 27.13 19.88 -16.37
C MET A 1 26.21 19.33 -17.48
N GLN A 2 26.19 18.00 -17.76
CA GLN A 2 25.45 17.43 -18.92
C GLN A 2 24.45 16.31 -18.57
N HIS A 3 24.57 15.66 -17.41
CA HIS A 3 23.61 14.60 -17.01
C HIS A 3 22.28 15.14 -16.48
N HIS A 4 22.29 16.32 -15.83
CA HIS A 4 21.07 16.92 -15.27
C HIS A 4 20.04 17.26 -16.35
N ASP A 5 20.47 17.84 -17.47
CA ASP A 5 19.57 18.28 -18.53
C ASP A 5 18.93 17.12 -19.32
N ARG A 6 19.61 15.96 -19.38
CA ARG A 6 19.10 14.78 -20.10
C ARG A 6 17.94 14.10 -19.37
N LEU A 7 18.03 13.97 -18.04
CA LEU A 7 16.99 13.31 -17.24
C LEU A 7 15.74 14.18 -17.11
N THR A 8 15.88 15.48 -16.86
CA THR A 8 14.74 16.40 -16.84
C THR A 8 14.02 16.46 -18.19
N ARG A 9 14.75 16.30 -19.30
CA ARG A 9 14.15 16.21 -20.65
C ARG A 9 13.40 14.89 -20.88
N ALA A 10 13.81 13.80 -20.23
CA ALA A 10 13.11 12.51 -20.29
C ALA A 10 11.74 12.56 -19.58
N TYR A 11 11.62 13.33 -18.49
CA TYR A 11 10.35 13.47 -17.75
C TYR A 11 9.31 14.34 -18.44
N ARG A 12 9.71 15.29 -19.32
CA ARG A 12 8.78 16.22 -20.00
C ARG A 12 7.78 15.56 -20.96
N GLY A 13 7.99 14.30 -21.34
CA GLY A 13 7.07 13.55 -22.20
C GLY A 13 6.07 12.68 -21.45
N LEU A 14 6.15 12.62 -20.12
CA LEU A 14 5.30 11.76 -19.30
C LEU A 14 3.96 12.41 -19.00
N THR A 15 2.93 11.57 -18.84
CA THR A 15 1.60 12.02 -18.39
C THR A 15 1.64 12.39 -16.90
N ALA A 16 0.63 13.13 -16.43
CA ALA A 16 0.47 13.46 -15.01
C ALA A 16 0.45 12.21 -14.12
N ASP A 17 -0.20 11.13 -14.57
CA ASP A 17 -0.23 9.84 -13.87
C ASP A 17 1.15 9.19 -13.75
N GLN A 18 1.92 9.17 -14.84
CA GLN A 18 3.26 8.60 -14.87
C GLN A 18 4.23 9.41 -14.00
N LEU A 19 4.12 10.75 -14.04
CA LEU A 19 4.90 11.63 -13.17
C LEU A 19 4.55 11.40 -11.70
N ALA A 20 3.27 11.24 -11.36
CA ALA A 20 2.83 10.97 -10.00
C ALA A 20 3.33 9.62 -9.50
N ALA A 21 3.31 8.57 -10.34
CA ALA A 21 3.82 7.25 -9.97
C ALA A 21 5.33 7.26 -9.73
N LEU A 22 6.10 7.96 -10.58
CA LEU A 22 7.55 8.15 -10.38
C LEU A 22 7.87 8.99 -9.14
N ALA A 23 7.11 10.06 -8.91
CA ALA A 23 7.28 10.90 -7.73
C ALA A 23 7.03 10.08 -6.46
N PHE A 24 5.97 9.26 -6.45
CA PHE A 24 5.68 8.34 -5.36
C PHE A 24 6.83 7.34 -5.15
N HIS A 25 7.32 6.70 -6.22
CA HIS A 25 8.47 5.80 -6.16
C HIS A 25 9.70 6.43 -5.47
N TYR A 26 10.13 7.60 -5.94
CA TYR A 26 11.31 8.28 -5.39
C TYR A 26 11.09 8.79 -3.97
N MET A 27 9.87 9.20 -3.63
CA MET A 27 9.50 9.59 -2.27
C MET A 27 9.65 8.41 -1.31
N THR A 28 9.15 7.23 -1.67
CA THR A 28 9.28 6.04 -0.81
C THR A 28 10.72 5.55 -0.71
N GLY A 29 11.51 5.70 -1.78
CA GLY A 29 12.93 5.35 -1.82
C GLY A 29 13.87 6.34 -1.14
N ALA A 30 13.35 7.40 -0.51
CA ALA A 30 14.12 8.50 0.09
C ALA A 30 15.14 9.15 -0.87
N ASN A 31 14.78 9.25 -2.16
CA ASN A 31 15.61 9.88 -3.18
C ASN A 31 15.12 11.30 -3.48
N ASP A 32 15.39 12.20 -2.54
CA ASP A 32 14.95 13.61 -2.58
C ASP A 32 15.40 14.35 -3.85
N LEU A 33 16.53 13.95 -4.40
CA LEU A 33 17.11 14.59 -5.58
C LEU A 33 16.35 14.21 -6.86
N GLU A 34 15.99 12.94 -7.03
CA GLU A 34 15.13 12.55 -8.16
C GLU A 34 13.68 12.99 -7.97
N PHE A 35 13.17 13.00 -6.74
CA PHE A 35 11.85 13.57 -6.45
C PHE A 35 11.75 15.05 -6.87
N LYS A 36 12.74 15.87 -6.50
CA LYS A 36 12.79 17.29 -6.92
C LYS A 36 12.85 17.44 -8.43
N ARG A 37 13.61 16.58 -9.13
CA ARG A 37 13.69 16.62 -10.60
C ARG A 37 12.39 16.27 -11.28
N VAL A 38 11.64 15.31 -10.73
CA VAL A 38 10.30 14.99 -11.23
C VAL A 38 9.36 16.18 -11.00
N ALA A 39 9.39 16.78 -9.81
CA ALA A 39 8.59 17.97 -9.49
C ALA A 39 8.92 19.16 -10.42
N ASP A 40 10.20 19.41 -10.71
CA ASP A 40 10.65 20.45 -11.64
C ASP A 40 10.25 20.19 -13.10
N ALA A 41 9.97 18.93 -13.45
CA ALA A 41 9.53 18.54 -14.78
C ALA A 41 8.01 18.60 -14.97
N VAL A 42 7.23 18.72 -13.88
CA VAL A 42 5.78 18.86 -13.93
C VAL A 42 5.43 20.18 -14.64
N PRO A 43 4.59 20.15 -15.69
CA PRO A 43 4.14 21.37 -16.35
C PRO A 43 3.46 22.31 -15.35
N LEU A 44 3.95 23.55 -15.28
CA LEU A 44 3.28 24.60 -14.54
C LEU A 44 2.06 25.06 -15.36
N LYS A 45 0.88 25.03 -14.75
CA LYS A 45 -0.37 25.56 -15.31
C LYS A 45 -0.66 26.95 -14.71
N ASP A 46 -1.82 27.52 -15.04
CA ASP A 46 -2.20 28.90 -14.67
C ASP A 46 -1.78 29.28 -13.25
N TYR A 47 -1.22 30.48 -13.08
CA TYR A 47 -0.64 31.00 -11.84
C TYR A 47 0.66 30.32 -11.35
N ARG A 48 1.39 29.62 -12.23
CA ARG A 48 2.64 28.89 -11.88
C ARG A 48 2.44 27.79 -10.84
N CYS A 49 1.23 27.25 -10.74
CA CYS A 49 0.96 26.09 -9.91
C CYS A 49 1.36 24.80 -10.65
N PRO A 50 1.91 23.79 -9.96
CA PRO A 50 2.04 22.45 -10.52
C PRO A 50 0.70 21.94 -11.04
N ASP A 51 0.72 21.07 -12.06
CA ASP A 51 -0.49 20.49 -12.62
C ASP A 51 -1.37 19.85 -11.52
N VAL A 52 -2.61 20.35 -11.40
CA VAL A 52 -3.58 19.89 -10.40
C VAL A 52 -3.84 18.38 -10.55
N ALA A 53 -3.83 17.86 -11.78
CA ALA A 53 -4.02 16.43 -12.02
C ALA A 53 -2.86 15.60 -11.44
N TYR A 54 -1.62 16.08 -11.54
CA TYR A 54 -0.46 15.43 -10.93
C TYR A 54 -0.55 15.44 -9.40
N GLN A 55 -0.91 16.59 -8.81
CA GLN A 55 -1.03 16.73 -7.36
C GLN A 55 -2.14 15.83 -6.80
N ALA A 56 -3.32 15.88 -7.40
CA ALA A 56 -4.45 15.01 -7.06
C ALA A 56 -4.07 13.53 -7.06
N ARG A 57 -3.30 13.13 -8.08
CA ARG A 57 -2.88 11.73 -8.23
C ARG A 57 -1.84 11.31 -7.20
N LEU A 58 -0.84 12.15 -6.94
CA LEU A 58 0.18 11.89 -5.92
C LEU A 58 -0.44 11.84 -4.51
N ASP A 59 -1.38 12.73 -4.21
CA ASP A 59 -2.14 12.71 -2.96
C ASP A 59 -2.96 11.41 -2.83
N GLY A 60 -3.61 10.98 -3.92
CA GLY A 60 -4.32 9.71 -3.99
C GLY A 60 -3.41 8.52 -3.64
N PHE A 61 -2.24 8.43 -4.26
CA PHE A 61 -1.26 7.37 -3.97
C PHE A 61 -0.78 7.40 -2.52
N THR A 62 -0.54 8.58 -1.97
CA THR A 62 -0.10 8.74 -0.58
C THR A 62 -1.19 8.31 0.41
N ARG A 63 -2.45 8.71 0.18
CA ARG A 63 -3.60 8.32 1.02
C ARG A 63 -3.86 6.83 0.94
N PHE A 64 -3.85 6.26 -0.26
CA PHE A 64 -3.96 4.83 -0.49
C PHE A 64 -2.90 4.05 0.28
N ALA A 65 -1.63 4.45 0.16
CA ALA A 65 -0.54 3.76 0.84
C ALA A 65 -0.62 3.87 2.37
N ALA A 66 -0.99 5.05 2.89
CA ALA A 66 -1.20 5.25 4.32
C ALA A 66 -2.35 4.37 4.84
N TYR A 67 -3.47 4.32 4.11
CA TYR A 67 -4.62 3.49 4.47
C TYR A 67 -4.26 1.99 4.46
N TRP A 68 -3.56 1.53 3.42
CA TRP A 68 -3.04 0.16 3.36
C TRP A 68 -2.12 -0.15 4.55
N ALA A 69 -1.20 0.76 4.90
CA ALA A 69 -0.28 0.58 6.02
C ALA A 69 -1.02 0.44 7.36
N ILE A 70 -2.02 1.29 7.60
CA ILE A 70 -2.86 1.25 8.81
C ILE A 70 -3.56 -0.10 8.91
N GLU A 71 -4.21 -0.55 7.82
CA GLU A 71 -4.92 -1.83 7.81
C GLU A 71 -3.98 -3.02 7.98
N HIS A 72 -2.80 -2.98 7.34
CA HIS A 72 -1.78 -4.01 7.49
C HIS A 72 -1.36 -4.18 8.95
N TRP A 73 -0.99 -3.08 9.61
CA TRP A 73 -0.54 -3.12 11.00
C TRP A 73 -1.68 -3.46 11.96
N ARG A 74 -2.90 -2.98 11.71
CA ARG A 74 -4.09 -3.34 12.49
C ARG A 74 -4.34 -4.85 12.47
N LEU A 75 -4.30 -5.46 11.29
CA LEU A 75 -4.49 -6.91 11.14
C LEU A 75 -3.33 -7.72 11.74
N ARG A 76 -2.07 -7.25 11.60
CA ARG A 76 -0.90 -7.86 12.24
C ARG A 76 -1.03 -7.89 13.76
N THR A 77 -1.47 -6.79 14.38
CA THR A 77 -1.68 -6.71 15.82
C THR A 77 -2.83 -7.62 16.25
N ARG A 78 -3.95 -7.63 15.51
CA ARG A 78 -5.08 -8.53 15.79
C ARG A 78 -4.68 -10.00 15.73
N LYS A 79 -3.86 -10.40 14.75
CA LYS A 79 -3.31 -11.76 14.65
C LYS A 79 -2.48 -12.15 15.89
N ALA A 80 -1.66 -11.22 16.40
CA ALA A 80 -0.84 -11.45 17.58
C ALA A 80 -1.70 -11.52 18.86
N GLU A 81 -2.71 -10.64 18.97
CA GLU A 81 -3.67 -10.62 20.06
C GLU A 81 -4.44 -11.94 20.18
N THR A 82 -4.99 -12.44 19.08
CA THR A 82 -5.77 -13.69 19.08
C THR A 82 -4.90 -14.89 19.46
N LEU A 83 -3.64 -14.94 19.02
CA LEU A 83 -2.70 -15.99 19.42
C LEU A 83 -2.38 -15.92 20.93
N GLY A 84 -2.18 -14.72 21.47
CA GLY A 84 -1.99 -14.52 22.91
C GLY A 84 -3.22 -14.89 23.74
N GLY A 85 -4.41 -14.56 23.23
CA GLY A 85 -5.70 -14.93 23.80
C GLY A 85 -5.90 -16.44 23.84
N ALA A 86 -5.59 -17.14 22.74
CA ALA A 86 -5.64 -18.60 22.67
C ALA A 86 -4.72 -19.25 23.72
N LEU A 87 -3.47 -18.78 23.83
CA LEU A 87 -2.53 -19.28 24.84
C LEU A 87 -3.03 -19.06 26.27
N ALA A 88 -3.64 -17.90 26.55
CA ALA A 88 -4.21 -17.60 27.86
C ALA A 88 -5.42 -18.48 28.19
N ALA A 89 -6.28 -18.77 27.19
CA ALA A 89 -7.43 -19.66 27.33
C ALA A 89 -7.00 -21.11 27.60
N LEU A 90 -6.02 -21.63 26.84
CA LEU A 90 -5.44 -22.95 27.06
C LEU A 90 -4.86 -23.11 28.47
N ARG A 91 -4.14 -22.10 28.97
CA ARG A 91 -3.60 -22.12 30.34
C ARG A 91 -4.68 -22.13 31.42
N ARG A 92 -5.90 -21.69 31.11
CA ARG A 92 -7.05 -21.70 32.01
C ARG A 92 -7.93 -22.95 31.84
N GLY A 93 -7.56 -23.86 30.93
CA GLY A 93 -8.37 -25.04 30.60
C GLY A 93 -9.69 -24.69 29.92
N ASN A 94 -9.76 -23.55 29.22
CA ASN A 94 -10.94 -23.16 28.45
C ASN A 94 -10.70 -23.42 26.97
N ASP A 95 -10.90 -24.67 26.56
CA ASP A 95 -10.59 -25.15 25.21
C ASP A 95 -11.49 -24.50 24.16
N GLU A 96 -12.79 -24.30 24.45
CA GLU A 96 -13.73 -23.63 23.54
C GLU A 96 -13.29 -22.19 23.21
N GLN A 97 -12.84 -21.45 24.22
CA GLN A 97 -12.32 -20.10 23.99
C GLN A 97 -10.98 -20.12 23.25
N ALA A 98 -10.15 -21.13 23.46
CA ALA A 98 -8.90 -21.28 22.73
C ALA A 98 -9.15 -21.54 21.24
N ASP A 99 -10.08 -22.44 20.91
CA ASP A 99 -10.45 -22.76 19.54
C ASP A 99 -11.03 -21.54 18.82
N ALA A 100 -11.95 -20.80 19.43
CA ALA A 100 -12.50 -19.57 18.86
C ALA A 100 -11.41 -18.51 18.58
N MET A 101 -10.38 -18.42 19.43
CA MET A 101 -9.26 -17.50 19.24
C MET A 101 -8.31 -17.97 18.12
N ILE A 102 -8.15 -19.28 17.95
CA ILE A 102 -7.38 -19.87 16.84
C ILE A 102 -8.11 -19.61 15.50
N GLU A 103 -9.42 -19.81 15.45
CA GLU A 103 -10.22 -19.47 14.26
C GLU A 103 -10.11 -17.98 13.90
N ALA A 104 -10.20 -17.10 14.90
CA ALA A 104 -10.01 -15.66 14.70
C ALA A 104 -8.58 -15.30 14.24
N HIS A 105 -7.57 -16.08 14.65
CA HIS A 105 -6.21 -15.96 14.14
C HIS A 105 -6.12 -16.34 12.66
N GLU A 106 -6.70 -17.47 12.27
CA GLU A 106 -6.74 -17.92 10.87
C GLU A 106 -7.48 -16.92 9.98
N GLN A 107 -8.59 -16.36 10.45
CA GLN A 107 -9.31 -15.29 9.74
C GLN A 107 -8.46 -14.02 9.59
N ALA A 108 -7.69 -13.64 10.61
CA ALA A 108 -6.77 -12.51 10.47
C ALA A 108 -5.66 -12.78 9.42
N GLU A 109 -5.20 -14.03 9.29
CA GLU A 109 -4.27 -14.40 8.21
C GLU A 109 -4.91 -14.31 6.82
N SER A 110 -6.14 -14.79 6.65
CA SER A 110 -6.85 -14.72 5.37
C SER A 110 -7.11 -13.27 4.95
N TYR A 111 -7.38 -12.38 5.91
CA TYR A 111 -7.53 -10.95 5.68
C TYR A 111 -6.22 -10.25 5.30
N LEU A 112 -5.09 -10.65 5.90
CA LEU A 112 -3.77 -10.15 5.51
C LEU A 112 -3.40 -10.57 4.07
N LEU A 113 -3.75 -11.79 3.67
CA LEU A 113 -3.60 -12.25 2.29
C LEU A 113 -4.50 -11.46 1.33
N ALA A 114 -5.76 -11.25 1.70
CA ALA A 114 -6.71 -10.45 0.93
C ALA A 114 -6.22 -9.00 0.73
N LEU A 115 -5.65 -8.41 1.78
CA LEU A 115 -5.08 -7.07 1.74
C LEU A 115 -3.88 -6.97 0.78
N ASP A 116 -3.00 -7.97 0.78
CA ASP A 116 -1.84 -8.01 -0.13
C ASP A 116 -2.28 -8.30 -1.58
N ALA A 117 -3.27 -9.16 -1.79
CA ALA A 117 -3.86 -9.40 -3.12
C ALA A 117 -4.56 -8.15 -3.67
N ALA A 118 -5.29 -7.41 -2.83
CA ALA A 118 -5.91 -6.15 -3.20
C ALA A 118 -4.88 -5.08 -3.56
N LEU A 119 -3.77 -5.00 -2.81
CA LEU A 119 -2.64 -4.13 -3.12
C LEU A 119 -2.05 -4.44 -4.50
N LEU A 120 -1.77 -5.71 -4.80
CA LEU A 120 -1.19 -6.12 -6.08
C LEU A 120 -2.10 -5.73 -7.26
N ALA A 121 -3.40 -5.96 -7.14
CA ALA A 121 -4.37 -5.61 -8.19
C ALA A 121 -4.40 -4.10 -8.45
N ILE A 122 -4.56 -3.30 -7.39
CA ILE A 122 -4.66 -1.84 -7.53
C ILE A 122 -3.35 -1.23 -8.02
N CYS A 123 -2.21 -1.72 -7.55
CA CYS A 123 -0.91 -1.26 -8.05
C CYS A 123 -0.73 -1.56 -9.55
N ALA A 124 -1.17 -2.73 -10.02
CA ALA A 124 -1.11 -3.10 -11.43
C ALA A 124 -1.97 -2.16 -12.29
N ASP A 125 -3.18 -1.83 -11.84
CA ASP A 125 -4.10 -0.94 -12.56
C ASP A 125 -3.61 0.52 -12.62
N ASN A 126 -2.79 0.95 -11.66
CA ASN A 126 -2.36 2.33 -11.50
C ASN A 126 -0.87 2.57 -11.83
N GLY A 127 -0.14 1.52 -12.27
CA GLY A 127 1.27 1.62 -12.64
C GLY A 127 2.21 1.93 -11.46
N ILE A 128 1.84 1.50 -10.25
CA ILE A 128 2.64 1.70 -9.02
C ILE A 128 3.37 0.39 -8.71
N ASP A 129 4.61 0.45 -8.21
CA ASP A 129 5.26 -0.74 -7.66
C ASP A 129 4.69 -1.05 -6.26
N PRO A 130 4.10 -2.25 -6.02
CA PRO A 130 3.67 -2.67 -4.69
C PRO A 130 4.77 -2.59 -3.63
N ALA A 131 6.04 -2.73 -4.02
CA ALA A 131 7.17 -2.61 -3.12
C ALA A 131 7.30 -1.19 -2.53
N ASP A 132 6.91 -0.15 -3.28
CA ASP A 132 6.96 1.24 -2.80
C ASP A 132 5.93 1.47 -1.71
N VAL A 133 4.71 0.96 -1.90
CA VAL A 133 3.63 1.01 -0.88
C VAL A 133 4.05 0.28 0.39
N ARG A 134 4.65 -0.91 0.24
CA ARG A 134 5.16 -1.68 1.38
C ARG A 134 6.31 -0.96 2.10
N ARG A 135 7.17 -0.24 1.37
CA ARG A 135 8.30 0.51 1.94
C ARG A 135 7.85 1.65 2.85
N ILE A 136 6.76 2.34 2.52
CA ILE A 136 6.16 3.36 3.41
C ILE A 136 5.81 2.77 4.78
N ALA A 137 5.30 1.55 4.80
CA ALA A 137 4.85 0.89 6.02
C ALA A 137 5.96 0.09 6.73
N ASP A 138 7.19 0.08 6.21
CA ASP A 138 8.25 -0.87 6.56
C ASP A 138 7.74 -2.33 6.62
N ALA A 139 6.87 -2.67 5.66
CA ALA A 139 6.19 -3.96 5.60
C ALA A 139 6.85 -4.88 4.57
N LYS A 140 6.71 -6.19 4.80
CA LYS A 140 7.10 -7.24 3.85
C LYS A 140 5.85 -7.90 3.27
N PRO A 141 5.93 -8.51 2.07
CA PRO A 141 4.86 -9.35 1.56
C PRO A 141 4.43 -10.35 2.63
N TYR A 142 3.13 -10.44 2.86
CA TYR A 142 2.61 -11.32 3.90
C TYR A 142 2.80 -12.77 3.47
N LYS A 143 3.32 -13.60 4.38
CA LYS A 143 3.40 -15.05 4.20
C LYS A 143 2.57 -15.70 5.31
N PRO A 144 1.55 -16.49 4.96
CA PRO A 144 0.72 -17.18 5.94
C PRO A 144 1.55 -18.27 6.62
N MET A 145 1.11 -18.71 7.80
CA MET A 145 1.74 -19.84 8.47
C MET A 145 1.41 -21.18 7.82
N ARG A 146 0.24 -21.27 7.17
CA ARG A 146 -0.22 -22.46 6.42
C ARG A 146 -0.20 -22.15 4.92
N ASP A 147 0.48 -22.98 4.14
CA ASP A 147 0.55 -22.81 2.68
C ASP A 147 -0.81 -22.95 1.98
N SER A 148 -1.75 -23.67 2.60
CA SER A 148 -3.11 -23.85 2.09
C SER A 148 -4.04 -22.65 2.35
N MET A 149 -3.57 -21.62 3.08
CA MET A 149 -4.39 -20.47 3.43
C MET A 149 -4.65 -19.61 2.19
N THR A 150 -5.91 -19.29 1.94
CA THR A 150 -6.32 -18.45 0.82
C THR A 150 -6.77 -17.08 1.30
N ALA A 151 -6.64 -16.09 0.42
CA ALA A 151 -7.24 -14.78 0.65
C ALA A 151 -8.77 -14.91 0.79
N ASP A 152 -9.33 -14.19 1.75
CA ASP A 152 -10.77 -14.01 1.85
C ASP A 152 -11.27 -13.12 0.68
N SER A 153 -12.18 -13.66 -0.14
CA SER A 153 -12.64 -13.01 -1.36
C SER A 153 -13.44 -11.74 -1.09
N ASP A 154 -14.25 -11.74 -0.03
CA ASP A 154 -15.13 -10.62 0.30
C ASP A 154 -14.31 -9.46 0.85
N MET A 155 -13.35 -9.78 1.73
CA MET A 155 -12.38 -8.82 2.23
C MET A 155 -11.51 -8.25 1.11
N GLN A 156 -11.07 -9.10 0.16
CA GLN A 156 -10.28 -8.64 -0.98
C GLN A 156 -11.07 -7.65 -1.84
N ALA A 157 -12.33 -7.98 -2.19
CA ALA A 157 -13.19 -7.11 -2.98
C ALA A 157 -13.49 -5.79 -2.25
N ALA A 158 -13.73 -5.84 -0.93
CA ALA A 158 -13.95 -4.66 -0.11
C ALA A 158 -12.72 -3.74 -0.09
N MET A 159 -11.52 -4.31 0.07
CA MET A 159 -10.27 -3.54 0.06
C MET A 159 -9.98 -2.94 -1.31
N GLN A 160 -10.17 -3.70 -2.40
CA GLN A 160 -10.02 -3.17 -3.77
C GLN A 160 -10.97 -2.00 -4.03
N SER A 161 -12.23 -2.12 -3.61
CA SER A 161 -13.22 -1.03 -3.74
C SER A 161 -12.81 0.21 -2.94
N ALA A 162 -12.39 0.04 -1.68
CA ALA A 162 -11.92 1.15 -0.85
C ALA A 162 -10.69 1.85 -1.45
N PHE A 163 -9.73 1.08 -1.96
CA PHE A 163 -8.54 1.61 -2.61
C PHE A 163 -8.89 2.35 -3.91
N ALA A 164 -9.79 1.80 -4.73
CA ALA A 164 -10.24 2.46 -5.95
C ALA A 164 -10.92 3.81 -5.66
N GLN A 165 -11.71 3.91 -4.58
CA GLN A 165 -12.32 5.18 -4.16
C GLN A 165 -11.28 6.21 -3.73
N LEU A 166 -10.19 5.81 -3.07
CA LEU A 166 -9.11 6.72 -2.68
C LEU A 166 -8.31 7.24 -3.89
N LEU A 167 -8.35 6.52 -5.00
CA LEU A 167 -7.63 6.83 -6.24
C LEU A 167 -8.49 7.53 -7.28
N ALA A 168 -9.81 7.61 -7.08
CA ALA A 168 -10.74 8.37 -7.89
C ALA A 168 -10.69 9.86 -7.50
N VAL A 169 -9.66 10.57 -7.95
CA VAL A 169 -9.49 12.02 -7.78
C VAL A 169 -9.34 12.68 -9.15
#